data_AF-A0A291RC85-F1
#
_entry.id   AF-A0A291RC85-F1
#
_cell.length_a   1.000
_cell.length_b   1.000
_cell.length_c   1.000
_cell.angle_alpha   90.00
_cell.angle_beta   90.00
_cell.angle_gamma   90.00
#
_symmetry.space_group_name_H-M   'P 1'
#
loop_
_entity.id
_entity.type
_entity.pdbx_description
1 polymer ?
#
loop_
_entity_poly.entity_id
_entity_poly.type
_entity_poly.pdbx_seq_one_letter_code
_entity_poly.pdbx_strand_id
1 'polypeptide(L)'
;MGRHSLPEAPSQVRYPWRTVARTLFQLIVGVAAAMPALVGALGLPSSAGVAGALAISAALTRLMAIPAVDDALALVAPWLAAEPGQRSR
;
A
#
# COMPACT_ATOMS: atom_id res chain seq x y z
N MET A 1 -33.19 14.02 29.76
CA MET A 1 -31.88 13.33 29.74
C MET A 1 -31.66 12.72 28.36
N GLY A 2 -31.11 13.49 27.44
CA GLY A 2 -30.78 13.04 26.08
C GLY A 2 -29.48 12.25 26.10
N ARG A 3 -29.50 11.04 25.55
CA ARG A 3 -28.33 10.19 25.38
C ARG A 3 -27.43 10.89 24.35
N HIS A 4 -26.43 11.65 24.79
CA HIS A 4 -25.42 12.22 23.90
C HIS A 4 -24.43 11.10 23.58
N SER A 5 -24.65 10.40 22.47
CA SER A 5 -23.69 9.45 21.93
C SER A 5 -22.38 10.21 21.71
N LEU A 6 -21.30 9.82 22.38
CA LEU A 6 -19.99 10.42 22.16
C LEU A 6 -19.66 10.33 20.65
N PRO A 7 -19.10 11.39 20.03
CA PRO A 7 -18.78 11.36 18.61
C PRO A 7 -17.95 10.12 18.29
N GLU A 8 -18.39 9.31 17.32
CA GLU A 8 -17.59 8.18 16.87
C GLU A 8 -16.20 8.69 16.49
N ALA A 9 -15.16 8.02 17.02
CA ALA A 9 -13.78 8.39 16.75
C ALA A 9 -13.57 8.51 15.23
N PRO A 10 -12.92 9.58 14.75
CA PRO A 10 -12.73 9.82 13.34
C PRO A 10 -12.06 8.62 12.67
N SER A 11 -12.52 8.27 11.46
CA SER A 11 -12.11 7.05 10.74
C SER A 11 -10.61 6.95 10.51
N GLN A 12 -9.89 8.07 10.51
CA GLN A 12 -8.43 8.17 10.45
C GLN A 12 -7.74 7.58 11.69
N VAL A 13 -8.32 7.77 12.88
CA VAL A 13 -7.84 7.18 14.14
C VAL A 13 -8.26 5.72 14.24
N ARG A 14 -9.43 5.38 13.67
CA ARG A 14 -9.96 4.02 13.65
C ARG A 14 -9.22 3.09 12.67
N TYR A 15 -8.66 3.64 11.58
CA TYR A 15 -7.96 2.89 10.53
C TYR A 15 -6.68 3.60 10.03
N PRO A 16 -5.69 3.87 10.89
CA PRO A 16 -4.49 4.63 10.53
C PRO A 16 -3.70 4.00 9.37
N TRP A 17 -3.76 2.67 9.24
CA TRP A 17 -3.09 1.93 8.18
C TRP A 17 -3.63 2.25 6.78
N ARG A 18 -4.91 2.62 6.63
CA ARG A 18 -5.49 3.00 5.32
C ARG A 18 -4.84 4.25 4.77
N THR A 19 -4.47 5.17 5.65
CA THR A 19 -3.69 6.36 5.29
C THR A 19 -2.29 5.95 4.83
N VAL A 20 -1.59 5.08 5.57
CA VAL A 20 -0.26 4.58 5.18
C VAL A 20 -0.31 3.88 3.82
N ALA A 21 -1.27 2.97 3.61
CA ALA A 21 -1.43 2.24 2.35
C ALA A 21 -1.71 3.19 1.17
N ARG A 22 -2.59 4.19 1.36
CA ARG A 22 -2.87 5.20 0.32
C ARG A 22 -1.63 6.04 0.01
N THR A 23 -0.91 6.50 1.04
CA THR A 23 0.32 7.28 0.85
C THR A 23 1.38 6.48 0.12
N LEU A 24 1.56 5.21 0.48
CA LEU A 24 2.53 4.34 -0.16
C LEU A 24 2.15 4.04 -1.61
N PHE A 25 0.87 3.79 -1.89
CA PHE A 25 0.38 3.63 -3.25
C PHE A 25 0.60 4.89 -4.09
N GLN A 26 0.26 6.06 -3.56
CA GLN A 26 0.49 7.35 -4.23
C GLN A 26 1.98 7.58 -4.51
N LEU A 27 2.86 7.24 -3.56
CA LEU A 27 4.30 7.34 -3.73
C LEU A 27 4.79 6.41 -4.85
N ILE A 28 4.39 5.14 -4.84
CA ILE A 28 4.80 4.15 -5.84
C ILE A 28 4.33 4.57 -7.24
N VAL A 29 3.06 4.97 -7.38
CA VAL A 29 2.50 5.44 -8.66
C VAL A 29 3.21 6.71 -9.13
N GLY A 30 3.46 7.66 -8.23
CA GLY A 30 4.19 8.89 -8.55
C GLY A 30 5.62 8.63 -9.04
N VAL A 31 6.35 7.74 -8.35
CA VAL A 31 7.70 7.33 -8.75
C VAL A 31 7.69 6.58 -10.08
N ALA A 32 6.73 5.66 -10.29
CA ALA A 32 6.58 4.93 -11.54
C ALA A 32 6.30 5.87 -12.73
N ALA A 33 5.45 6.89 -12.53
CA ALA A 33 5.16 7.89 -13.56
C ALA A 33 6.37 8.81 -13.84
N ALA A 34 7.18 9.13 -12.82
CA ALA A 34 8.35 9.98 -12.95
C ALA A 34 9.58 9.24 -13.53
N MET A 35 9.60 7.90 -13.53
CA MET A 35 10.74 7.08 -13.95
C MET A 35 11.32 7.45 -15.32
N PRO A 36 10.52 7.64 -16.40
CA PRO A 36 11.08 7.99 -17.71
C PRO A 36 11.82 9.33 -17.71
N ALA A 37 11.28 10.34 -17.00
CA ALA A 37 11.92 11.64 -16.87
C ALA A 37 13.21 11.56 -16.05
N LEU A 38 13.23 10.73 -14.99
CA LEU A 38 14.42 10.47 -14.17
C LEU A 38 15.52 9.76 -14.98
N VAL A 39 15.17 8.74 -15.76
CA VAL A 39 16.11 8.01 -16.63
C VAL A 39 16.73 8.97 -17.66
N GLY A 40 15.91 9.80 -18.31
CA GLY A 40 16.39 10.79 -19.27
C GLY A 40 17.26 11.88 -18.63
N ALA A 41 16.85 12.44 -17.49
CA ALA A 41 17.59 13.50 -16.80
C ALA A 41 18.94 13.04 -16.24
N LEU A 42 19.04 11.76 -15.84
CA LEU A 42 20.26 11.16 -15.32
C LEU A 42 21.18 10.59 -16.42
N GLY A 43 20.79 10.71 -17.70
CA GLY A 43 21.55 10.17 -18.83
C GLY A 43 21.69 8.64 -18.79
N LEU A 44 20.74 7.95 -18.16
CA LEU A 44 20.81 6.51 -17.93
C LEU A 44 20.38 5.74 -19.20
N PRO A 45 20.99 4.56 -19.45
CA PRO A 45 20.57 3.69 -20.55
C PRO A 45 19.15 3.16 -20.36
N SER A 46 18.48 2.75 -21.45
CA SER A 46 17.10 2.25 -21.43
C SER A 46 16.86 1.07 -20.47
N SER A 47 17.91 0.29 -20.18
CA SER A 47 17.90 -0.77 -19.17
C SER A 47 17.61 -0.26 -17.74
N ALA A 48 17.84 1.02 -17.46
CA ALA A 48 17.50 1.64 -16.18
C ALA A 48 15.99 1.73 -15.94
N GLY A 49 15.17 1.85 -16.99
CA GLY A 49 13.71 1.78 -16.86
C GLY A 49 13.24 0.40 -16.42
N VAL A 50 13.86 -0.65 -16.97
CA VAL A 50 13.63 -2.04 -16.55
C VAL A 50 14.07 -2.24 -15.10
N ALA A 51 15.23 -1.73 -14.71
CA ALA A 51 15.71 -1.77 -13.33
C ALA A 51 14.76 -1.04 -12.36
N GLY A 52 14.21 0.11 -12.76
CA GLY A 52 13.21 0.85 -11.99
C GLY A 52 11.90 0.07 -11.80
N ALA A 53 11.38 -0.54 -12.87
CA ALA A 53 10.21 -1.39 -12.79
C ALA A 53 10.43 -2.63 -11.90
N LEU A 54 11.62 -3.23 -11.97
CA LEU A 54 12.01 -4.35 -11.11
C LEU A 54 12.11 -3.91 -9.64
N ALA A 55 12.69 -2.74 -9.37
CA ALA A 55 12.81 -2.18 -8.03
C ALA A 55 11.44 -1.89 -7.41
N ILE A 56 10.50 -1.34 -8.19
CA ILE A 56 9.11 -1.13 -7.75
C ILE A 56 8.43 -2.46 -7.45
N SER A 57 8.56 -3.44 -8.34
CA SER A 57 8.00 -4.78 -8.15
C SER A 57 8.56 -5.42 -6.86
N ALA A 58 9.87 -5.34 -6.64
CA ALA A 58 10.51 -5.86 -5.43
C ALA A 58 10.04 -5.13 -4.16
N ALA A 59 9.86 -3.80 -4.21
CA ALA A 59 9.32 -3.03 -3.09
C ALA A 59 7.87 -3.44 -2.77
N LEU A 60 7.05 -3.68 -3.79
CA LEU A 60 5.69 -4.20 -3.62
C LEU A 60 5.68 -5.61 -3.03
N THR A 61 6.56 -6.50 -3.48
CA THR A 61 6.72 -7.84 -2.88
C THR A 61 7.15 -7.74 -1.42
N ARG A 62 8.08 -6.85 -1.09
CA ARG A 62 8.52 -6.62 0.29
C ARG A 62 7.40 -6.09 1.17
N LEU A 63 6.56 -5.20 0.63
CA LEU A 63 5.36 -4.70 1.29
C LEU A 63 4.36 -5.83 1.57
N MET A 64 4.09 -6.68 0.57
CA MET A 64 3.21 -7.84 0.72
C MET A 64 3.74 -8.88 1.72
N ALA A 65 5.06 -8.93 1.94
CA ALA A 65 5.67 -9.80 2.94
C ALA A 65 5.54 -9.29 4.39
N ILE A 66 4.99 -8.11 4.62
CA ILE A 66 4.77 -7.58 5.97
C ILE A 66 3.50 -8.24 6.54
N PRO A 67 3.55 -8.90 7.72
CA PRO A 67 2.38 -9.57 8.31
C PRO A 67 1.17 -8.64 8.50
N ALA A 68 1.44 -7.39 8.90
CA ALA A 68 0.39 -6.37 9.04
C ALA A 68 -0.33 -6.01 7.73
N VAL A 69 0.31 -6.25 6.57
CA VAL A 69 -0.33 -6.06 5.26
C VAL A 69 -1.24 -7.24 4.94
N ASP A 70 -0.85 -8.46 5.29
CA ASP A 70 -1.69 -9.66 5.12
C ASP A 70 -2.94 -9.62 6.02
N ASP A 71 -2.78 -9.26 7.30
CA ASP A 71 -3.90 -9.04 8.24
C ASP A 71 -4.89 -7.98 7.71
N ALA A 72 -4.36 -6.93 7.07
CA ALA A 72 -5.16 -5.88 6.47
C ALA A 72 -5.87 -6.34 5.19
N LEU A 73 -5.20 -7.14 4.35
CA LEU A 73 -5.80 -7.75 3.16
C LEU A 73 -6.94 -8.69 3.58
N ALA A 74 -6.78 -9.48 4.63
CA ALA A 74 -7.82 -10.36 5.15
C ALA A 74 -9.12 -9.61 5.54
N LEU A 75 -9.00 -8.34 5.97
CA LEU A 75 -10.14 -7.50 6.34
C LEU A 75 -10.84 -6.83 5.15
N VAL A 76 -10.09 -6.41 4.12
CA VAL A 76 -10.61 -5.53 3.04
C VAL A 76 -10.75 -6.24 1.69
N ALA A 77 -9.89 -7.22 1.43
CA ALA A 77 -9.86 -8.00 0.20
C ALA A 77 -9.45 -9.45 0.52
N PRO A 78 -10.29 -10.21 1.22
CA PRO A 78 -9.95 -11.57 1.69
C PRO A 78 -9.64 -12.56 0.55
N TRP A 79 -10.01 -12.26 -0.69
CA TRP A 79 -9.62 -13.03 -1.88
C TRP A 79 -8.16 -12.81 -2.32
N LEU A 80 -7.47 -11.87 -1.68
CA LEU A 80 -6.08 -11.50 -1.96
C LEU A 80 -5.13 -11.86 -0.81
N ALA A 81 -5.66 -12.25 0.36
CA ALA A 81 -4.88 -12.65 1.53
C ALA A 81 -4.14 -13.98 1.26
N ALA A 82 -2.92 -14.11 1.80
CA ALA A 82 -2.09 -15.29 1.60
C ALA A 82 -2.69 -16.55 2.27
N GLU A 83 -3.36 -16.37 3.40
CA GLU A 83 -4.10 -17.43 4.09
C GLU A 83 -5.61 -17.21 3.98
N PRO A 84 -6.40 -18.28 3.69
CA PRO A 84 -7.85 -18.18 3.67
C PRO A 84 -8.32 -17.78 5.08
N GLY A 85 -8.89 -16.57 5.19
CA GLY A 85 -9.19 -15.93 6.46
C GLY A 85 -9.76 -16.90 7.48
N GLN A 86 -9.03 -17.09 8.58
CA GLN A 86 -9.42 -17.91 9.70
C GLN A 86 -10.68 -17.31 10.33
N ARG A 87 -11.84 -17.64 9.74
CA ARG A 87 -13.16 -17.26 10.22
C ARG A 87 -13.39 -18.03 11.51
N SER A 88 -12.91 -17.49 12.63
CA SER A 88 -13.26 -17.93 13.98
C SER A 88 -14.79 -18.00 14.04
N ARG A 89 -15.29 -19.21 14.26
CA ARG A 89 -16.67 -19.44 14.71
C ARG A 89 -16.87 -18.85 16.11
#